data_AF-A0A7K9G9E6-F1
#
_entry.id   AF-A0A7K9G9E6-F1
#
_cell.length_a   1.000
_cell.length_b   1.000
_cell.length_c   1.000
_cell.angle_alpha   90.00
_cell.angle_beta   90.00
_cell.angle_gamma   90.00
#
_symmetry.space_group_name_H-M   'P 1'
#
loop_
_entity.id
_entity.type
_entity.pdbx_description
1 polymer ?
#
loop_
_entity_poly.entity_id
_entity_poly.type
_entity_poly.pdbx_seq_one_letter_code
_entity_poly.pdbx_strand_id
1 'polypeptide(L)'
;DRWSQEDMLTLLECMKNNLPSNDGSKFKTTESHLDWEKVAFKDFSGEMCKMKWMEISNEVRKFRTLTELIMDAEEHVKNPYKGKKLKKHPDFPKKPLTPYFRFFMEKRAKYAKLHPEMSNLD
;
A
#
# COMPACT_ATOMS: atom_id res chain seq x y z
N ASP A 1 16.63 12.56 -1.38
CA ASP A 1 16.48 11.32 -2.16
C ASP A 1 16.62 11.68 -3.64
N ARG A 2 17.38 10.90 -4.44
CA ARG A 2 17.67 11.26 -5.86
C ARG A 2 16.46 11.06 -6.79
N TRP A 3 15.47 10.29 -6.34
CA TRP A 3 14.26 9.96 -7.08
C TRP A 3 13.08 10.83 -6.63
N SER A 4 12.51 11.61 -7.54
CA SER A 4 11.25 12.30 -7.30
C SER A 4 10.05 11.34 -7.46
N GLN A 5 8.87 11.77 -7.01
CA GLN A 5 7.63 11.03 -7.26
C GLN A 5 7.37 10.86 -8.77
N GLU A 6 7.67 11.88 -9.57
CA GLU A 6 7.53 11.83 -11.03
C GLU A 6 8.50 10.84 -11.67
N ASP A 7 9.74 10.76 -11.18
CA ASP A 7 10.70 9.78 -11.68
C ASP A 7 10.26 8.36 -11.36
N MET A 8 9.71 8.12 -10.17
CA MET A 8 9.16 6.82 -9.80
C MET A 8 7.95 6.44 -10.66
N LEU A 9 7.07 7.39 -10.99
CA LEU A 9 5.96 7.14 -11.90
C LEU A 9 6.43 6.91 -13.34
N THR A 10 7.46 7.63 -13.78
CA THR A 10 8.07 7.44 -15.11
C THR A 10 8.68 6.04 -15.23
N LEU A 11 9.38 5.56 -14.20
CA LEU A 11 9.90 4.19 -14.15
C LEU A 11 8.78 3.15 -14.36
N LEU A 12 7.67 3.29 -13.63
CA LEU A 12 6.55 2.36 -13.68
C LEU A 12 5.88 2.35 -15.07
N GLU A 13 5.76 3.51 -15.70
CA GLU A 13 5.26 3.65 -17.06
C GLU A 13 6.22 3.02 -18.09
N CYS A 14 7.53 3.25 -17.96
CA CYS A 14 8.54 2.61 -18.81
C CYS A 14 8.50 1.08 -18.68
N MET A 15 8.32 0.54 -17.47
CA MET A 15 8.17 -0.90 -17.26
C MET A 15 6.93 -1.44 -17.97
N LYS A 16 5.78 -0.77 -17.79
CA LYS A 16 4.50 -1.17 -18.40
C LYS A 16 4.58 -1.22 -19.92
N ASN A 17 5.22 -0.24 -20.55
CA ASN A 17 5.39 -0.18 -22.00
C ASN A 17 6.32 -1.27 -22.56
N ASN A 18 7.15 -1.88 -21.71
CA ASN A 18 8.03 -2.99 -22.08
C ASN A 18 7.46 -4.37 -21.72
N LEU A 19 6.22 -4.46 -21.23
CA LEU A 19 5.57 -5.74 -20.94
C LEU A 19 4.97 -6.38 -22.21
N PRO A 20 4.97 -7.72 -22.29
CA PRO A 20 4.22 -8.42 -23.34
C PRO A 20 2.71 -8.14 -23.19
N SER A 21 1.99 -8.05 -24.31
CA SER A 21 0.55 -7.74 -24.33
C SER A 21 -0.33 -8.75 -23.57
N ASN A 22 0.19 -9.95 -23.31
CA ASN A 22 -0.49 -11.00 -22.54
C ASN A 22 0.34 -11.40 -21.32
N ASP A 23 0.40 -10.51 -20.31
CA ASP A 23 1.02 -10.78 -19.01
C ASP A 23 0.11 -11.66 -18.14
N GLY A 24 0.11 -12.96 -18.44
CA GLY A 24 -0.65 -13.98 -17.69
C GLY A 24 0.18 -14.77 -16.68
N SER A 25 1.48 -14.52 -16.61
CA SER A 25 2.42 -15.24 -15.75
C SER A 25 2.52 -14.61 -14.35
N LYS A 26 3.10 -15.35 -13.41
CA LYS A 26 3.47 -14.77 -12.10
C LYS A 26 4.48 -13.65 -12.32
N PHE A 27 4.35 -12.55 -11.58
CA PHE A 27 5.19 -11.36 -11.79
C PHE A 27 6.70 -11.66 -11.86
N LYS A 28 7.23 -12.55 -11.00
CA LYS A 28 8.66 -12.92 -10.98
C LYS A 28 9.15 -13.49 -12.31
N THR A 29 8.30 -14.23 -13.01
CA THR A 29 8.64 -14.80 -14.31
C THR A 29 8.77 -13.68 -15.33
N THR A 30 7.74 -12.82 -15.45
CA THR A 30 7.75 -11.68 -16.38
C THR A 30 8.89 -10.70 -16.06
N GLU A 31 9.13 -10.40 -14.77
CA GLU A 31 10.21 -9.53 -14.28
C GLU A 31 11.60 -10.05 -14.66
N SER A 32 11.83 -11.36 -14.58
CA SER A 32 13.13 -11.96 -14.92
C SER A 32 13.50 -11.83 -16.40
N HIS A 33 12.50 -11.64 -17.27
CA HIS A 33 12.68 -11.45 -18.71
C HIS A 33 12.65 -9.98 -19.12
N LEU A 34 12.48 -9.05 -18.18
CA LEU A 34 12.44 -7.63 -18.47
C LEU A 34 13.82 -7.12 -18.88
N ASP A 35 13.87 -6.43 -20.01
CA ASP A 35 15.07 -5.78 -20.51
C ASP A 35 15.24 -4.42 -19.83
N TRP A 36 16.02 -4.40 -18.74
CA TRP A 36 16.22 -3.21 -17.93
C TRP A 36 16.91 -2.07 -18.68
N GLU A 37 17.68 -2.35 -19.73
CA GLU A 37 18.29 -1.31 -20.56
C GLU A 37 17.23 -0.55 -21.38
N LYS A 38 16.10 -1.20 -21.72
CA LYS A 38 14.96 -0.52 -22.36
C LYS A 38 14.06 0.23 -21.37
N VAL A 39 14.17 -0.11 -20.08
CA VAL A 39 13.45 0.57 -19.00
C VAL A 39 14.23 1.80 -18.52
N ALA A 40 15.54 1.85 -18.77
CA ALA A 40 16.39 3.00 -18.46
C ALA A 40 15.84 4.28 -19.08
N PHE A 41 15.90 5.39 -18.33
CA PHE A 41 15.40 6.68 -18.76
C PHE A 41 16.18 7.82 -18.11
N LYS A 42 16.26 8.97 -18.80
CA LYS A 42 17.07 10.13 -18.36
C LYS A 42 18.50 9.69 -18.01
N ASP A 43 18.95 10.00 -16.79
CA ASP A 43 20.28 9.64 -16.26
C ASP A 43 20.25 8.38 -15.37
N PHE A 44 19.15 7.61 -15.41
CA PHE A 44 18.99 6.38 -14.65
C PHE A 44 19.28 5.18 -15.55
N SER A 45 20.35 4.43 -15.22
CA SER A 45 20.68 3.19 -15.91
C SER A 45 19.66 2.08 -15.63
N GLY A 46 19.69 1.01 -16.43
CA GLY A 46 18.82 -0.15 -16.22
C GLY A 46 18.97 -0.75 -14.82
N GLU A 47 20.20 -0.82 -14.31
CA GLU A 47 20.47 -1.31 -12.95
C GLU A 47 19.88 -0.38 -11.87
N MET A 48 19.96 0.94 -12.05
CA MET A 48 19.32 1.89 -11.13
C MET A 48 17.80 1.73 -11.13
N CYS A 49 17.20 1.53 -12.30
CA CYS A 49 15.76 1.29 -12.46
C CYS A 49 15.33 -0.01 -11.78
N LYS A 50 16.11 -1.08 -11.94
CA LYS A 50 15.89 -2.38 -11.29
C LYS A 50 15.95 -2.28 -9.77
N MET A 51 16.98 -1.64 -9.24
CA MET A 51 17.09 -1.41 -7.79
C MET A 51 15.91 -0.63 -7.26
N LYS A 52 15.51 0.44 -7.97
CA LYS A 52 14.37 1.25 -7.53
C LYS A 52 13.04 0.51 -7.59
N TRP A 53 12.84 -0.31 -8.63
CA TRP A 53 11.68 -1.19 -8.72
C TRP A 53 11.62 -2.20 -7.56
N MET A 54 12.76 -2.77 -7.15
CA MET A 54 12.81 -3.69 -6.01
C MET A 54 12.39 -3.01 -4.70
N GLU A 55 12.78 -1.75 -4.48
CA GLU A 55 12.32 -0.95 -3.34
C GLU A 55 10.81 -0.72 -3.38
N ILE A 56 10.28 -0.23 -4.51
CA ILE A 56 8.85 0.09 -4.65
C ILE A 56 8.00 -1.19 -4.52
N SER A 57 8.42 -2.27 -5.17
CA SER A 57 7.68 -3.53 -5.19
C SER A 57 7.58 -4.17 -3.80
N ASN A 58 8.52 -3.91 -2.88
CA ASN A 58 8.46 -4.42 -1.51
C ASN A 58 7.32 -3.83 -0.66
N GLU A 59 6.87 -2.63 -0.99
CA GLU A 59 5.75 -1.97 -0.28
C GLU A 59 4.37 -2.42 -0.78
N VAL A 60 4.32 -3.18 -1.88
CA VAL A 60 3.09 -3.68 -2.51
C VAL A 60 2.98 -5.20 -2.45
N ARG A 61 1.74 -5.72 -2.47
CA ARG A 61 1.47 -7.16 -2.23
C ARG A 61 1.83 -8.01 -3.46
N LYS A 62 2.73 -8.98 -3.27
CA LYS A 62 3.35 -9.78 -4.35
C LYS A 62 2.61 -11.08 -4.71
N PHE A 63 1.33 -11.03 -5.09
CA PHE A 63 0.54 -12.23 -5.45
C PHE A 63 -0.28 -12.06 -6.74
N ARG A 64 0.36 -11.48 -7.76
CA ARG A 64 -0.30 -10.94 -8.97
C ARG A 64 0.61 -11.02 -10.20
N THR A 65 0.11 -10.58 -11.35
CA THR A 65 0.91 -10.37 -12.57
C THR A 65 1.81 -9.13 -12.42
N LEU A 66 2.78 -8.92 -13.32
CA LEU A 66 3.67 -7.75 -13.23
C LEU A 66 2.91 -6.46 -13.53
N THR A 67 1.95 -6.50 -14.46
CA THR A 67 1.06 -5.40 -14.80
C THR A 67 0.26 -4.94 -13.60
N GLU A 68 -0.38 -5.87 -12.89
CA GLU A 68 -1.14 -5.56 -11.67
C GLU A 68 -0.24 -5.01 -10.56
N LEU A 69 0.98 -5.54 -10.43
CA LEU A 69 1.94 -5.07 -9.44
C LEU A 69 2.42 -3.64 -9.73
N ILE A 70 2.61 -3.29 -11.00
CA ILE A 70 2.93 -1.92 -11.44
C ILE A 70 1.77 -0.97 -11.10
N MET A 71 0.51 -1.38 -11.30
CA MET A 71 -0.65 -0.57 -10.93
C MET A 71 -0.72 -0.31 -9.42
N ASP A 72 -0.51 -1.34 -8.60
CA ASP A 72 -0.45 -1.20 -7.15
C ASP A 72 0.72 -0.28 -6.74
N ALA A 73 1.87 -0.39 -7.42
CA ALA A 73 3.04 0.45 -7.21
C ALA A 73 2.77 1.92 -7.54
N GLU A 74 2.09 2.22 -8.65
CA GLU A 74 1.71 3.60 -9.01
C GLU A 74 0.80 4.22 -7.94
N GLU A 75 -0.17 3.45 -7.46
CA GLU A 75 -1.07 3.88 -6.40
C GLU A 75 -0.30 4.15 -5.10
N HIS A 76 0.66 3.28 -4.76
CA HIS A 76 1.51 3.45 -3.60
C HIS A 76 2.39 4.71 -3.72
N VAL A 77 2.99 4.95 -4.89
CA VAL A 77 3.82 6.15 -5.13
C VAL A 77 2.98 7.43 -5.03
N LYS A 78 1.74 7.42 -5.55
CA LYS A 78 0.82 8.58 -5.47
C LYS A 78 0.29 8.80 -4.04
N ASN A 79 0.06 7.72 -3.29
CA ASN A 79 -0.43 7.78 -1.92
C ASN A 79 0.18 6.68 -1.04
N PRO A 80 1.38 6.93 -0.47
CA PRO A 80 2.10 5.93 0.35
C PRO A 80 1.38 5.53 1.63
N TYR A 81 0.36 6.30 2.03
CA TYR A 81 -0.41 6.10 3.25
C TYR A 81 -1.71 5.30 3.03
N LYS A 82 -2.08 5.00 1.79
CA LYS A 82 -3.28 4.23 1.49
C LYS A 82 -3.19 2.84 2.11
N GLY A 83 -4.19 2.47 2.91
CA GLY A 83 -4.23 1.20 3.64
C GLY A 83 -3.37 1.12 4.90
N LYS A 84 -2.44 2.06 5.14
CA LYS A 84 -1.70 2.14 6.40
C LYS A 84 -2.59 2.81 7.46
N LYS A 85 -2.59 2.27 8.69
CA LYS A 85 -3.17 2.98 9.84
C LYS A 85 -2.26 4.18 10.12
N LEU A 86 -2.54 5.33 9.49
CA LEU A 86 -1.87 6.59 9.78
C LEU A 86 -1.81 6.78 11.29
N LYS A 87 -0.61 7.05 11.83
CA LYS A 87 -0.45 7.40 13.24
C LYS A 87 -1.34 8.61 13.47
N LYS A 88 -2.40 8.44 14.26
CA LYS A 88 -3.32 9.54 14.61
C LYS A 88 -2.47 10.61 15.28
N HIS A 89 -2.36 11.78 14.63
CA HIS A 89 -1.88 12.96 15.32
C HIS A 89 -2.71 13.13 16.59
N PRO A 90 -2.15 13.55 17.74
CA PRO A 90 -2.93 13.79 18.95
C PRO A 90 -4.14 14.71 18.71
N ASP A 91 -4.02 15.63 17.75
CA ASP A 91 -5.11 16.56 17.37
C ASP A 91 -6.13 15.98 16.37
N PHE A 92 -5.94 14.75 15.85
CA PHE A 92 -6.91 14.17 14.93
C PHE A 92 -8.17 13.73 15.69
N PRO A 93 -9.37 14.11 15.23
CA PRO A 93 -10.60 13.71 15.90
C PRO A 93 -10.70 12.19 15.94
N LYS A 94 -11.00 11.64 17.12
CA LYS A 94 -11.26 10.21 17.26
C LYS A 94 -12.47 9.85 16.39
N LYS A 95 -12.44 8.66 15.78
CA LYS A 95 -13.59 8.13 15.04
C LYS A 95 -14.84 8.19 15.94
N PRO A 96 -16.00 8.64 15.43
CA PRO A 96 -17.21 8.67 16.23
C PRO A 96 -17.58 7.25 16.66
N LEU A 97 -18.16 7.14 17.85
CA LEU A 97 -18.66 5.86 18.35
C LEU A 97 -19.77 5.34 17.44
N THR A 98 -19.75 4.03 17.19
CA THR A 98 -20.83 3.33 16.47
C THR A 98 -22.13 3.41 17.27
N PRO A 99 -23.31 3.25 16.62
CA PRO A 99 -24.59 3.25 17.33
C PRO A 99 -24.64 2.25 18.49
N TYR A 100 -24.10 1.04 18.29
CA TYR A 100 -23.98 0.03 19.34
C TYR A 100 -23.14 0.52 20.52
N PHE A 101 -21.97 1.10 20.27
CA PHE A 101 -21.13 1.61 21.36
C PHE A 101 -21.77 2.78 22.11
N ARG A 102 -22.56 3.63 21.44
CA ARG A 102 -23.34 4.69 22.10
C ARG A 102 -24.35 4.09 23.08
N PHE A 103 -25.14 3.13 22.60
CA PHE A 103 -26.10 2.40 23.43
C PHE A 103 -25.41 1.68 24.61
N PHE A 104 -24.32 0.95 24.33
CA PHE A 104 -23.56 0.24 25.35
C PHE A 104 -23.04 1.20 26.43
N MET A 105 -22.39 2.30 26.04
CA MET A 105 -21.85 3.29 27.00
C MET A 105 -22.94 3.91 27.88
N GLU A 106 -24.11 4.20 27.31
CA GLU A 106 -25.25 4.74 28.07
C GLU A 106 -25.78 3.74 29.10
N LYS A 107 -25.82 2.44 28.75
CA LYS A 107 -26.38 1.40 29.63
C LYS A 107 -25.34 0.73 30.54
N ARG A 108 -24.03 0.89 30.26
CA ARG A 108 -22.93 0.16 30.92
C ARG A 108 -23.00 0.23 32.44
N ALA A 109 -23.14 1.43 33.00
CA ALA A 109 -23.15 1.64 34.45
C ALA A 109 -24.34 0.95 35.13
N LYS A 110 -25.51 0.95 34.48
CA LYS A 110 -26.71 0.26 34.98
C LYS A 110 -26.52 -1.25 34.92
N TYR A 111 -25.99 -1.76 33.81
CA TYR A 111 -25.81 -3.19 33.60
C TYR A 111 -24.74 -3.79 34.52
N ALA A 112 -23.64 -3.06 34.77
CA ALA A 112 -22.60 -3.47 35.70
C ALA A 112 -23.10 -3.58 37.15
N LYS A 113 -24.08 -2.75 37.55
CA LYS A 113 -24.74 -2.86 38.86
C LYS A 113 -25.67 -4.08 38.95
N LEU A 114 -26.37 -4.42 37.86
CA LEU A 114 -27.30 -5.54 37.81
C LEU A 114 -26.59 -6.90 37.68
N HIS A 115 -25.43 -6.90 37.03
CA HIS A 115 -24.63 -8.10 36.80
C HIS A 115 -23.16 -7.85 37.18
N PRO A 116 -22.84 -7.77 38.48
CA PRO A 116 -21.48 -7.50 38.95
C PRO A 116 -20.47 -8.54 38.46
N GLU A 117 -20.89 -9.79 38.33
CA GLU A 117 -20.08 -10.92 37.84
C GLU A 117 -19.76 -10.88 36.34
N MET A 118 -20.47 -10.04 35.56
CA MET A 118 -20.22 -9.83 34.12
C MET A 118 -19.63 -8.45 33.82
N SER A 119 -19.22 -7.73 34.86
CA SER A 119 -18.67 -6.38 34.73
C SER A 119 -17.27 -6.42 34.12
N ASN A 120 -17.10 -5.80 32.94
CA ASN A 120 -15.78 -5.54 32.35
C ASN A 120 -15.17 -4.22 32.86
N LEU A 121 -15.45 -3.82 34.10
CA LEU A 121 -14.89 -2.62 34.74
C LEU A 121 -13.70 -3.03 35.62
N ASP A 122 -12.60 -3.40 34.97
CA ASP A 122 -11.25 -3.27 35.54
C ASP A 122 -10.56 -2.05 34.91
#